data_AF-A0A6A5GKF6-F1
#
_entry.id   AF-A0A6A5GKF6-F1
#
_cell.length_a   1.000
_cell.length_b   1.000
_cell.length_c   1.000
_cell.angle_alpha   90.00
_cell.angle_beta   90.00
_cell.angle_gamma   90.00
#
_symmetry.space_group_name_H-M   'P 1'
#
loop_
_entity.id
_entity.type
_entity.pdbx_description
1 polymer ?
#
loop_
_entity_poly.entity_id
_entity_poly.type
_entity_poly.pdbx_seq_one_letter_code
_entity_poly.pdbx_strand_id
1 'polypeptide(L)' 'MKDVIRYCQSQIIINSETREMDKFELRFASYFNAHIYLAHWLSNIKSICELKKILKALDLQRMTSESMKQCVKFFLKN' A
#
# COMPACT_ATOMS: atom_id res chain seq x y z
N MET A 1 8.37 -4.99 -18.28
CA MET A 1 7.19 -4.61 -17.46
C MET A 1 7.54 -4.37 -15.99
N LYS A 2 8.32 -5.25 -15.31
CA LYS A 2 8.76 -5.04 -13.92
C LYS A 2 9.49 -3.70 -13.70
N ASP A 3 10.37 -3.30 -14.62
CA ASP A 3 11.11 -2.03 -14.50
C ASP A 3 10.23 -0.80 -14.64
N VAL A 4 9.18 -0.88 -15.48
CA VAL A 4 8.17 0.16 -15.64
C VAL A 4 7.37 0.31 -14.36
N ILE A 5 6.92 -0.80 -13.76
CA ILE A 5 6.22 -0.80 -12.46
C ILE A 5 7.10 -0.17 -11.38
N ARG A 6 8.37 -0.59 -11.29
CA ARG A 6 9.32 -0.06 -10.31
C ARG A 6 9.54 1.45 -10.49
N TYR A 7 9.72 1.90 -11.73
CA TYR A 7 9.86 3.31 -12.05
C TYR A 7 8.61 4.11 -11.64
N CYS A 8 7.42 3.64 -11.99
CA CYS A 8 6.17 4.28 -11.59
C CYS A 8 6.03 4.37 -10.07
N GLN A 9 6.36 3.30 -9.33
CA GLN A 9 6.36 3.31 -7.86
C GLN A 9 7.31 4.37 -7.30
N SER A 10 8.54 4.44 -7.82
CA SER A 10 9.51 5.44 -7.37
C SER A 10 9.04 6.87 -7.66
N GLN A 11 8.43 7.12 -8.82
CA GLN A 11 7.88 8.43 -9.16
C GLN A 11 6.73 8.86 -8.23
N ILE A 12 5.85 7.92 -7.86
CA ILE A 12 4.75 8.22 -6.93
C ILE A 12 5.32 8.52 -5.54
N ILE A 13 6.31 7.76 -5.06
CA ILE A 13 6.93 8.00 -3.74
C ILE A 13 7.65 9.36 -3.72
N ILE A 14 8.45 9.67 -4.75
CA ILE A 14 9.22 10.92 -4.83
C ILE A 14 8.29 12.14 -4.89
N ASN A 15 7.17 12.03 -5.62
CA ASN A 15 6.20 13.12 -5.75
C ASN A 15 5.09 13.09 -4.69
N SER A 16 5.14 12.14 -3.73
CA SER A 16 4.18 12.08 -2.62
C SER A 16 4.60 13.04 -1.52
N GLU A 17 4.49 14.35 -1.80
CA GLU A 17 4.49 15.36 -0.74
C GLU A 17 3.24 15.13 0.14
N THR A 18 3.37 14.26 1.15
CA THR A 18 2.39 14.09 2.25
C THR A 18 0.93 13.93 1.81
N ARG A 19 0.68 13.35 0.64
CA ARG A 19 -0.69 13.14 0.16
C ARG A 19 -1.30 12.00 0.95
N GLU A 20 -2.41 12.27 1.65
CA GLU A 20 -3.26 11.22 2.18
C GLU A 20 -3.68 10.33 1.00
N MET A 21 -3.19 9.10 1.01
CA MET A 21 -3.40 8.18 -0.10
C MET A 21 -4.89 7.87 -0.21
N ASP A 22 -5.45 8.07 -1.40
CA ASP A 22 -6.86 7.84 -1.61
C ASP A 22 -7.18 6.33 -1.78
N LYS A 23 -8.47 6.00 -1.75
CA LYS A 23 -8.94 4.62 -1.88
C LYS A 23 -8.58 4.00 -3.25
N PHE A 24 -8.39 4.81 -4.28
CA PHE A 24 -8.03 4.37 -5.62
C PHE A 24 -6.55 3.99 -5.69
N GLU A 25 -5.66 4.83 -5.16
CA GLU A 25 -4.21 4.58 -5.07
C GLU A 25 -3.91 3.32 -4.26
N LEU A 26 -4.64 3.09 -3.17
CA LEU A 26 -4.54 1.87 -2.38
C LEU A 26 -4.95 0.61 -3.15
N ARG A 27 -6.07 0.69 -3.91
CA ARG A 27 -6.51 -0.42 -4.77
C ARG A 27 -5.47 -0.66 -5.85
N PHE A 28 -4.95 0.39 -6.46
CA PHE A 28 -3.88 0.26 -7.44
C PHE A 28 -2.66 -0.43 -6.82
N ALA A 29 -2.23 -0.01 -5.63
CA ALA A 29 -1.06 -0.57 -4.96
C ALA A 29 -1.20 -2.06 -4.63
N SER A 30 -2.38 -2.43 -4.12
CA SER A 30 -2.69 -3.78 -3.66
C SER A 30 -2.85 -4.79 -4.80
N TYR A 31 -3.24 -4.32 -5.98
CA TYR A 31 -3.53 -5.15 -7.16
C TYR A 31 -2.35 -5.24 -8.13
N PHE A 32 -1.59 -4.17 -8.31
CA PHE A 32 -0.49 -4.12 -9.28
C PHE A 32 0.87 -4.50 -8.69
N ASN A 33 0.85 -5.28 -7.61
CA ASN A 33 2.05 -5.77 -6.92
C ASN A 33 2.99 -4.63 -6.47
N ALA A 34 2.40 -3.47 -6.15
CA ALA A 34 3.15 -2.25 -5.88
C ALA A 34 3.64 -2.19 -4.42
N HIS A 35 4.23 -3.29 -3.94
CA HIS A 35 4.62 -3.53 -2.55
C HIS A 35 5.50 -2.44 -1.91
N ILE A 36 6.36 -1.77 -2.67
CA ILE A 36 7.19 -0.65 -2.18
C ILE A 36 6.32 0.54 -1.80
N TYR A 37 5.36 0.88 -2.66
CA TYR A 37 4.43 1.98 -2.43
C TYR A 37 3.48 1.67 -1.26
N LEU A 38 2.98 0.42 -1.19
CA LEU A 38 2.20 -0.04 -0.05
C LEU A 38 2.98 0.04 1.26
N ALA A 39 4.25 -0.36 1.29
CA ALA A 39 5.10 -0.28 2.49
C ALA A 39 5.36 1.17 2.94
N HIS A 40 5.64 2.06 1.99
CA HIS A 40 5.81 3.49 2.27
C HIS A 40 4.53 4.11 2.87
N TRP A 41 3.37 3.77 2.31
CA TRP A 41 2.12 4.26 2.85
C TRP A 41 1.79 3.67 4.23
N LEU A 42 2.01 2.36 4.42
CA LEU A 42 1.84 1.73 5.73
C LEU A 42 2.68 2.44 6.80
N SER A 43 3.92 2.86 6.51
CA SER A 43 4.72 3.62 7.48
C SER A 43 4.16 4.99 7.87
N ASN A 44 3.21 5.53 7.10
CA ASN A 44 2.56 6.82 7.37
C ASN A 44 1.20 6.68 8.10
N ILE A 45 0.71 5.46 8.30
CA ILE A 45 -0.53 5.21 9.06
C ILE A 45 -0.28 5.45 10.54
N LYS A 46 -1.19 6.18 11.21
CA LYS A 46 -1.02 6.58 12.61
C LYS A 46 -1.61 5.55 13.59
N SER A 47 -2.49 4.65 13.12
CA SER A 47 -3.12 3.65 13.99
C SER A 47 -3.56 2.36 13.29
N ILE A 48 -3.67 1.28 14.05
CA ILE A 48 -4.27 0.01 13.61
C ILE A 48 -5.74 0.21 13.17
N CYS A 49 -6.46 1.14 13.79
CA CYS A 49 -7.84 1.44 13.43
C CYS A 49 -7.98 1.96 12.00
N GLU A 50 -7.04 2.80 11.54
CA GLU A 50 -6.98 3.26 10.15
C GLU A 50 -6.70 2.11 9.20
N LEU A 51 -5.71 1.26 9.52
CA LEU A 51 -5.44 0.06 8.74
C LEU A 51 -6.69 -0.83 8.61
N LYS A 52 -7.41 -1.06 9.72
CA LYS A 52 -8.61 -1.91 9.73
C LYS A 52 -9.75 -1.34 8.87
N LYS A 53 -10.00 -0.03 8.93
CA LYS A 53 -11.01 0.63 8.06
C LYS A 53 -10.67 0.42 6.59
N ILE A 54 -9.39 0.44 6.28
CA ILE A 54 -8.88 0.40 4.92
C ILE A 54 -8.89 -1.03 4.36
N LEU A 55 -8.42 -2.01 5.14
CA LEU A 55 -8.52 -3.43 4.78
C LEU A 55 -9.98 -3.86 4.54
N LYS A 56 -10.94 -3.31 5.29
CA LYS A 56 -12.37 -3.54 5.05
C LYS A 56 -12.88 -2.96 3.72
N ALA A 57 -12.22 -1.94 3.19
CA ALA A 57 -12.61 -1.27 1.95
C ALA A 57 -11.95 -1.88 0.69
N LEU A 58 -10.98 -2.76 0.91
CA LEU A 58 -10.28 -3.54 -0.10
C LEU A 58 -10.94 -4.91 -0.28
N ASP A 59 -10.88 -5.41 -1.50
CA ASP A 59 -11.15 -6.82 -1.77
C ASP A 59 -9.87 -7.61 -1.49
N LEU A 60 -9.77 -8.11 -0.26
CA LEU A 60 -8.60 -8.84 0.24
C LEU A 60 -8.28 -10.10 -0.56
N GLN A 61 -9.28 -10.71 -1.21
CA GLN A 61 -9.10 -11.93 -2.01
C GLN A 61 -8.31 -11.67 -3.30
N ARG A 62 -8.36 -10.43 -3.79
CA ARG A 62 -7.64 -10.02 -5.00
C ARG A 62 -6.27 -9.41 -4.71
N MET A 63 -5.90 -9.26 -3.44
CA MET A 63 -4.57 -8.77 -3.07
C MET A 63 -3.50 -9.81 -3.39
N THR A 64 -2.34 -9.34 -3.86
CA THR A 64 -1.18 -10.23 -4.00
C THR A 64 -0.69 -10.69 -2.63
N SER A 65 -0.14 -11.91 -2.56
CA SER A 65 0.41 -12.47 -1.32
C SER A 65 1.49 -11.56 -0.70
N GLU A 66 2.29 -10.90 -1.53
CA GLU A 66 3.32 -9.97 -1.07
C GLU A 66 2.73 -8.70 -0.47
N SER A 67 1.66 -8.16 -1.05
CA SER A 67 0.93 -7.01 -0.48
C SER A 67 0.34 -7.37 0.89
N MET A 68 -0.25 -8.57 1.01
CA MET A 68 -0.79 -9.07 2.29
C MET A 68 0.29 -9.19 3.36
N LYS A 69 1.49 -9.69 3.01
CA LYS A 69 2.62 -9.76 3.95
C LYS A 69 3.02 -8.40 4.48
N GLN A 70 2.98 -7.34 3.67
CA GLN A 70 3.31 -5.99 4.13
C GLN A 70 2.28 -5.50 5.18
N CYS A 71 0.99 -5.72 4.94
CA CYS A 71 -0.06 -5.40 5.91
C CYS A 71 0.12 -6.16 7.24
N VAL A 72 0.42 -7.46 7.17
CA VAL A 72 0.68 -8.28 8.37
C VAL A 72 1.93 -7.81 9.11
N LYS A 73 3.02 -7.50 8.39
CA LYS A 73 4.25 -6.94 8.99
C LYS A 73 3.98 -5.65 9.75
N PHE A 74 3.16 -4.76 9.20
CA PHE A 74 2.78 -3.53 9.89
C PHE A 74 1.94 -3.83 11.14
N PHE A 75 0.96 -4.73 11.03
CA PHE A 75 0.09 -5.13 12.14
C PHE A 75 0.86 -5.78 13.30
N LEU A 76 1.91 -6.54 13.02
CA LEU A 76 2.74 -7.16 14.07
C LEU A 76 3.71 -6.19 14.76
N LYS A 77 3.97 -5.03 14.15
CA LYS A 77 4.90 -4.02 14.68
C LYS A 77 4.24 -2.94 15.53
N ASN A 78 2.91 -2.83 15.48
CA ASN A 78 2.10 -1.84 16.19
C ASN A 78 1.09 -2.55 17.09
#